data_AF-A0A9D8A3V2-F1
#
_entry.id   AF-A0A9D8A3V2-F1
#
_cell.length_a   1.000
_cell.length_b   1.000
_cell.length_c   1.000
_cell.angle_alpha   90.00
_cell.angle_beta   90.00
_cell.angle_gamma   90.00
#
_symmetry.space_group_name_H-M   'P 1'
#
loop_
_entity.id
_entity.type
_entity.pdbx_description
1 polymer ?
#
loop_
_entity_poly.entity_id
_entity_poly.type
_entity_poly.pdbx_seq_one_letter_code
_entity_poly.pdbx_strand_id
1 'polypeptide(L)' 'MNAIDNLHNLHKEKYGVEPNVIGLLWRDLDKQVELLIEAVEGDETYDEYKMLSTEEQKAFDRDEIVF' A
#
# COMPACT_ATOMS: atom_id res chain seq x y z
N MET A 1 1.15 19.25 6.07
CA MET A 1 1.13 18.13 5.12
C MET A 1 1.69 16.93 5.87
N ASN A 2 0.92 15.83 5.99
CA ASN A 2 1.35 14.67 6.77
C ASN A 2 2.51 13.96 6.04
N ALA A 3 3.39 13.27 6.78
CA ALA A 3 4.52 12.55 6.17
C ALA A 3 4.03 11.49 5.14
N ILE A 4 2.91 10.84 5.44
CA ILE A 4 2.23 9.89 4.55
C ILE A 4 1.75 10.57 3.25
N ASP A 5 1.15 11.76 3.34
CA ASP A 5 0.68 12.49 2.15
C ASP A 5 1.84 12.81 1.19
N ASN A 6 3.01 13.15 1.74
CA ASN A 6 4.20 13.41 0.93
C ASN A 6 4.69 12.13 0.23
N LEU A 7 4.66 10.98 0.89
CA LEU A 7 5.06 9.69 0.30
C LEU A 7 4.10 9.24 -0.80
N HIS A 8 2.79 9.43 -0.61
CA HIS A 8 1.80 9.13 -1.64
C HIS A 8 2.02 9.97 -2.91
N ASN A 9 2.25 11.28 -2.72
CA ASN A 9 2.56 12.17 -3.85
C ASN A 9 3.85 11.76 -4.55
N LEU A 10 4.91 11.43 -3.79
CA LEU A 10 6.18 11.01 -4.37
C LEU A 10 6.06 9.69 -5.15
N HIS A 11 5.33 8.71 -4.61
CA HIS A 11 5.01 7.47 -5.31
C HIS A 11 4.26 7.73 -6.63
N LYS A 12 3.24 8.60 -6.58
CA LYS A 12 2.48 8.99 -7.77
C LYS A 12 3.32 9.72 -8.80
N GLU A 13 4.17 10.65 -8.38
CA GLU A 13 5.08 11.37 -9.28
C GLU A 13 6.07 10.42 -9.95
N LYS A 14 6.58 9.42 -9.21
CA LYS A 14 7.56 8.46 -9.72
C LYS A 14 6.96 7.42 -10.67
N TYR A 15 5.83 6.83 -10.31
CA TYR A 15 5.24 5.68 -11.04
C TYR A 15 4.01 6.04 -11.88
N GLY A 16 3.50 7.28 -11.77
CA GLY A 16 2.28 7.74 -12.45
C GLY A 16 0.98 7.18 -11.86
N VAL A 17 1.05 6.45 -10.75
CA VAL A 17 -0.08 5.79 -10.09
C VAL A 17 -0.05 6.02 -8.58
N GLU A 18 -1.22 6.17 -7.96
CA GLU A 18 -1.33 6.24 -6.50
C GLU A 18 -0.92 4.89 -5.88
N PRO A 19 -0.34 4.88 -4.66
CA PRO A 19 -0.12 3.64 -3.93
C PRO A 19 -1.45 2.93 -3.65
N ASN A 20 -1.52 1.61 -3.86
CA ASN A 20 -2.74 0.86 -3.60
C ASN A 20 -2.82 0.46 -2.12
N VAL A 21 -3.58 1.23 -1.35
CA VAL A 21 -3.85 1.02 0.08
C VAL A 21 -5.25 0.44 0.24
N ILE A 22 -5.36 -0.80 0.68
CA ILE A 22 -6.63 -1.51 0.93
C ILE A 22 -7.01 -1.52 2.42
N GLY A 23 -6.16 -0.93 3.27
CA GLY A 23 -6.35 -0.88 4.71
C GLY A 23 -5.70 -2.04 5.45
N LEU A 24 -4.86 -2.85 4.79
CA LEU A 24 -4.20 -4.02 5.40
C LEU A 24 -3.43 -3.65 6.68
N LEU A 25 -2.82 -2.45 6.69
CA LEU A 25 -1.98 -1.95 7.77
C LEU A 25 -2.64 -0.83 8.60
N TRP A 26 -3.98 -0.74 8.63
CA TRP A 26 -4.69 0.34 9.33
C TRP A 26 -4.36 0.43 10.84
N ARG A 27 -3.93 -0.68 11.46
CA ARG A 27 -3.48 -0.73 12.87
C ARG A 27 -1.99 -0.47 13.05
N ASP A 28 -1.21 -0.45 11.97
CA ASP A 28 0.24 -0.31 11.97
C ASP A 28 0.68 0.67 10.86
N LEU A 29 0.33 1.94 11.06
CA LEU A 29 0.65 3.02 10.14
C LEU A 29 2.17 3.24 10.02
N ASP A 30 2.92 2.95 11.08
CA ASP A 30 4.38 3.05 11.05
C ASP A 30 4.95 2.02 10.05
N LYS A 31 4.43 0.79 10.04
CA LYS A 31 4.80 -0.21 9.03
C LYS A 31 4.39 0.19 7.63
N GLN A 32 3.22 0.80 7.46
CA GLN A 32 2.77 1.32 6.16
C GLN A 32 3.74 2.38 5.63
N VAL A 33 4.17 3.31 6.47
CA VAL A 33 5.16 4.34 6.13
C VAL A 33 6.49 3.74 5.71
N GLU A 34 7.00 2.76 6.47
CA GLU A 34 8.26 2.07 6.15
C GLU A 34 8.22 1.43 4.76
N LEU A 35 7.17 0.65 4.47
CA LEU A 35 7.02 -0.04 3.19
C LEU A 35 6.79 0.93 2.02
N LEU A 36 6.13 2.07 2.24
CA LEU A 36 5.99 3.13 1.23
C LEU A 36 7.35 3.77 0.90
N ILE A 37 8.19 4.01 1.91
CA ILE A 37 9.56 4.52 1.70
C ILE A 37 10.37 3.49 0.90
N GLU A 38 10.35 2.22 1.30
CA GLU A 38 11.05 1.14 0.60
C GLU A 38 10.61 1.02 -0.87
N ALA A 39 9.30 1.11 -1.15
CA ALA A 39 8.78 1.08 -2.52
C ALA A 39 9.31 2.25 -3.36
N VAL A 40 9.27 3.47 -2.81
CA VAL A 40 9.78 4.67 -3.50
C VAL A 40 11.29 4.61 -3.72
N GLU A 41 12.07 4.12 -2.76
CA GLU A 41 13.54 4.00 -2.88
C GLU A 41 13.96 2.82 -3.77
N GLY A 42 13.24 1.71 -3.71
CA GLY A 42 13.54 0.44 -4.37
C GLY A 42 13.12 0.33 -5.84
N ASP A 43 12.47 1.36 -6.39
CA ASP A 43 11.92 1.35 -7.76
C ASP A 43 10.75 0.38 -7.98
N GLU A 44 9.98 0.10 -6.93
CA GLU A 44 8.76 -0.72 -6.99
C GLU A 44 7.50 0.08 -6.63
N THR A 45 6.36 -0.30 -7.21
CA THR A 45 5.06 0.28 -6.84
C THR A 45 4.55 -0.34 -5.54
N TYR A 46 4.07 0.49 -4.62
CA TYR A 46 3.42 0.08 -3.39
C TYR A 46 1.99 -0.42 -3.64
N ASP A 47 1.72 -1.65 -3.20
CA ASP A 47 0.44 -2.32 -3.39
C ASP A 47 0.15 -3.33 -2.27
N GLU A 48 -0.72 -2.97 -1.33
CA GLU A 48 -1.11 -3.83 -0.20
C GLU A 48 -1.83 -5.10 -0.66
N TYR A 49 -2.51 -5.09 -1.82
CA TYR A 49 -3.18 -6.27 -2.34
C TYR A 49 -2.18 -7.38 -2.72
N LYS A 50 -0.98 -6.99 -3.19
CA LYS A 50 0.10 -7.95 -3.48
C LYS A 50 0.72 -8.57 -2.22
N MET A 51 0.48 -7.99 -1.05
CA MET A 51 0.96 -8.52 0.23
C MET A 51 0.06 -9.64 0.77
N LEU A 52 -1.17 -9.74 0.26
CA LEU A 52 -2.10 -10.82 0.60
C LEU A 52 -1.66 -12.15 -0.04
N SER A 53 -1.92 -13.26 0.65
CA SER A 53 -1.83 -14.59 0.04
C SER A 53 -2.87 -14.78 -1.06
N THR A 54 -2.68 -15.77 -1.93
CA THR A 54 -3.64 -16.08 -3.00
C THR A 54 -5.06 -16.36 -2.48
N GLU A 55 -5.20 -16.96 -1.31
CA GLU A 55 -6.53 -17.21 -0.73
C GLU A 55 -7.16 -15.96 -0.14
N GLU A 56 -6.36 -15.08 0.47
CA GLU A 56 -6.83 -13.78 0.96
C GLU A 56 -7.22 -12.85 -0.19
N GLN A 57 -6.45 -12.82 -1.28
CA GLN A 57 -6.80 -12.11 -2.51
C GLN A 57 -8.17 -12.55 -3.03
N LYS A 58 -8.40 -13.86 -3.15
CA LYS A 58 -9.70 -14.40 -3.58
C LYS A 58 -10.85 -14.06 -2.63
N ALA A 59 -10.59 -13.96 -1.34
CA ALA A 59 -11.61 -13.60 -0.35
C ALA A 59 -11.88 -12.08 -0.37
N PHE A 60 -10.84 -11.25 -0.56
CA PHE A 60 -10.98 -9.82 -0.81
C PHE A 60 -11.80 -9.56 -2.08
N ASP A 61 -11.51 -10.26 -3.18
CA ASP A 61 -12.25 -10.17 -4.46
C ASP A 61 -13.73 -10.59 -4.33
N ARG A 62 -14.10 -11.31 -3.26
CA ARG A 62 -15.48 -11.71 -2.95
C ARG A 62 -16.13 -10.85 -1.86
N ASP A 63 -15.49 -9.77 -1.44
CA ASP A 63 -15.91 -8.93 -0.30
C ASP A 63 -16.05 -9.72 1.03
N GLU A 64 -15.31 -10.83 1.17
CA GLU A 64 -15.33 -11.71 2.35
C GLU A 64 -14.27 -11.33 3.40
N ILE A 65 -13.39 -10.36 3.09
CA ILE A 65 -12.40 -9.80 4.00
C ILE A 65 -12.69 -8.31 4.21
N VAL A 66 -12.66 -7.89 5.48
CA VAL A 66 -12.74 -6.49 5.89
C VAL A 66 -11.57 -6.22 6.83
N PHE A 67 -10.83 -5.15 6.57
CA PHE A 67 -9.70 -4.70 7.39
C PHE A 67 -10.18 -3.70 8.43
#